data_AF-A0A940KSI9-F1
#
_entry.id   AF-A0A940KSI9-F1
#
_cell.length_a   1.000
_cell.length_b   1.000
_cell.length_c   1.000
_cell.angle_alpha   90.00
_cell.angle_beta   90.00
_cell.angle_gamma   90.00
#
_symmetry.space_group_name_H-M   'P 1'
#
loop_
_entity.id
_entity.type
_entity.pdbx_description
1 polymer ?
#
loop_
_entity_poly.entity_id
_entity_poly.type
_entity_poly.pdbx_seq_one_letter_code
_entity_poly.pdbx_strand_id
1 'polypeptide(L)'
;MIKARLAWAMGTLLVAGTLNAQQPAATQSKYDPHALFSPLFYTQNGNEYRAATGEPGPSYWQNKVDYQINAKLDDTKNEVSGTVTITYKNNSPLKLPYLWLQLDQNLFNKESRGQAKMPATGRSRYGDAKSGFDGGYKIKSVQLINGTATSNANYLITDTRMQVKLANALAAKGGTLKFKI
;
A
#
# COMPACT_ATOMS: atom_id res chain seq x y z
N MET A 1 15.65 9.11 76.30
CA MET A 1 15.90 8.52 74.97
C MET A 1 15.13 7.21 74.85
N ILE A 2 14.10 7.19 73.98
CA ILE A 2 13.81 6.10 73.03
C ILE A 2 13.50 4.69 73.61
N LYS A 3 12.19 4.36 73.73
CA LYS A 3 11.45 3.32 72.96
C LYS A 3 10.24 2.76 73.74
N ALA A 4 9.06 3.33 73.46
CA ALA A 4 7.78 2.67 73.73
C ALA A 4 7.53 1.61 72.65
N ARG A 5 7.30 0.36 73.06
CA ARG A 5 6.90 -0.74 72.17
C ARG A 5 5.38 -0.80 72.14
N LEU A 6 4.79 -0.26 71.07
CA LEU A 6 3.36 -0.38 70.80
C LEU A 6 3.15 -1.62 69.92
N ALA A 7 2.54 -2.65 70.49
CA ALA A 7 2.14 -3.85 69.78
C ALA A 7 0.96 -3.53 68.86
N TRP A 8 1.15 -3.69 67.55
CA TRP A 8 0.05 -3.65 66.57
C TRP A 8 -0.47 -5.07 66.35
N ALA A 9 -1.68 -5.34 66.84
CA ALA A 9 -2.43 -6.53 66.48
C ALA A 9 -2.94 -6.36 65.05
N MET A 10 -2.35 -7.12 64.13
CA MET A 10 -2.71 -7.11 62.71
C MET A 10 -3.88 -8.09 62.50
N GLY A 11 -5.10 -7.56 62.54
CA GLY A 11 -6.31 -8.32 62.20
C GLY A 11 -6.41 -8.50 60.68
N THR A 12 -6.09 -9.68 60.19
CA THR A 12 -6.27 -10.05 58.78
C THR A 12 -7.75 -10.39 58.53
N LEU A 13 -8.46 -9.47 57.87
CA LEU A 13 -9.80 -9.72 57.34
C LEU A 13 -9.68 -10.44 55.99
N LEU A 14 -9.98 -11.73 55.93
CA LEU A 14 -10.06 -12.51 54.70
C LEU A 14 -11.39 -12.22 53.99
N VAL A 15 -11.36 -11.38 52.96
CA VAL A 15 -12.49 -11.23 52.03
C VAL A 15 -12.35 -12.30 50.95
N ALA A 16 -13.19 -13.33 51.02
CA ALA A 16 -13.32 -14.32 49.95
C ALA A 16 -14.14 -13.71 48.80
N GLY A 17 -13.46 -13.07 47.84
CA GLY A 17 -14.07 -12.65 46.58
C GLY A 17 -14.19 -13.86 45.65
N THR A 18 -15.42 -14.22 45.27
CA THR A 18 -15.66 -15.18 44.19
C THR A 18 -15.23 -14.55 42.86
N LEU A 19 -14.09 -14.98 42.32
CA LEU A 19 -13.70 -14.69 40.94
C LEU A 19 -14.61 -15.51 40.01
N ASN A 20 -15.72 -14.92 39.56
CA ASN A 20 -16.45 -15.47 38.42
C ASN A 20 -15.61 -15.22 37.17
N ALA A 21 -14.90 -16.25 36.70
CA ALA A 21 -14.32 -16.27 35.38
C ALA A 21 -15.48 -16.18 34.36
N GLN A 22 -15.62 -15.03 33.70
CA GLN A 22 -16.55 -14.90 32.58
C GLN A 22 -16.04 -15.78 31.44
N GLN A 23 -16.71 -16.91 31.21
CA GLN A 23 -16.48 -17.72 30.03
C GLN A 23 -16.73 -16.84 28.80
N PRO A 24 -15.76 -16.66 27.88
CA PRO A 24 -16.01 -15.90 26.66
C PRO A 24 -17.17 -16.57 25.92
N ALA A 25 -18.23 -15.81 25.66
CA ALA A 25 -19.37 -16.29 24.91
C ALA A 25 -18.86 -16.83 23.57
N ALA A 26 -19.15 -18.10 23.28
CA ALA A 26 -18.81 -18.69 22.00
C ALA A 26 -19.46 -17.85 20.90
N THR A 27 -18.63 -17.23 20.05
CA THR A 27 -19.13 -16.41 18.95
C THR A 27 -19.89 -17.32 17.99
N GLN A 28 -21.21 -17.29 18.06
CA GLN A 28 -22.07 -18.06 17.18
C GLN A 28 -21.89 -17.53 15.75
N SER A 29 -21.64 -18.44 14.81
CA SER A 29 -21.42 -18.08 13.40
C SER A 29 -22.66 -17.38 12.84
N LYS A 30 -22.47 -16.20 12.22
CA LYS A 30 -23.52 -15.47 11.46
C LYS A 30 -23.81 -16.09 10.08
N TYR A 31 -23.34 -17.31 9.83
CA TYR A 31 -23.49 -17.96 8.54
C TYR A 31 -24.95 -18.33 8.27
N ASP A 32 -25.48 -17.87 7.14
CA ASP A 32 -26.79 -18.25 6.61
C ASP A 32 -26.60 -18.90 5.22
N PRO A 33 -26.79 -20.22 5.08
CA PRO A 33 -26.67 -20.91 3.80
C PRO A 33 -27.71 -20.44 2.77
N HIS A 34 -28.89 -19.97 3.19
CA HIS A 34 -29.91 -19.48 2.26
C HIS A 34 -29.50 -18.15 1.62
N ALA A 35 -28.76 -17.31 2.35
CA ALA A 35 -28.18 -16.10 1.80
C ALA A 35 -27.06 -16.41 0.77
N LEU A 36 -26.23 -17.42 1.04
CA LEU A 36 -25.15 -17.83 0.12
C LEU A 36 -25.69 -18.43 -1.19
N PHE A 37 -26.76 -19.22 -1.10
CA PHE A 37 -27.39 -19.88 -2.25
C PHE A 37 -28.67 -19.18 -2.71
N SER A 38 -28.83 -17.89 -2.40
CA SER A 38 -29.96 -17.10 -2.87
C SER A 38 -29.97 -17.06 -4.40
N PRO A 39 -31.11 -17.36 -5.07
CA PRO A 39 -31.21 -17.26 -6.53
C PRO A 39 -31.16 -15.81 -7.03
N LEU A 40 -31.31 -14.83 -6.13
CA LEU A 40 -31.18 -13.42 -6.42
C LEU A 40 -29.71 -13.00 -6.33
N PHE A 41 -29.04 -12.95 -7.48
CA PHE A 41 -27.63 -12.54 -7.58
C PHE A 41 -27.39 -11.06 -7.21
N TYR A 42 -28.37 -10.19 -7.44
CA TYR A 42 -28.24 -8.75 -7.24
C TYR A 42 -29.08 -8.30 -6.05
N THR A 43 -28.49 -8.33 -4.85
CA THR A 43 -29.15 -7.87 -3.62
C THR A 43 -29.04 -6.36 -3.41
N GLN A 44 -28.30 -5.66 -4.27
CA GLN A 44 -28.10 -4.22 -4.19
C GLN A 44 -28.58 -3.52 -5.47
N ASN A 45 -29.32 -2.43 -5.27
CA ASN A 45 -29.63 -1.51 -6.35
C ASN A 45 -28.33 -0.87 -6.85
N GLY A 46 -28.22 -0.65 -8.16
CA GLY A 46 -27.11 0.11 -8.73
C GLY A 46 -27.06 1.53 -8.17
N ASN A 47 -25.90 2.17 -8.30
CA ASN A 47 -25.68 3.57 -7.98
C ASN A 47 -25.15 4.33 -9.21
N GLU A 48 -24.85 5.63 -9.04
CA GLU A 48 -24.37 6.47 -10.13
C GLU A 48 -23.06 6.00 -10.80
N TYR A 49 -22.26 5.18 -10.09
CA TYR A 49 -20.99 4.64 -10.59
C TYR A 49 -21.12 3.23 -11.15
N ARG A 50 -22.11 2.43 -10.72
CA ARG A 50 -22.27 1.03 -11.15
C ARG A 50 -23.75 0.66 -11.18
N ALA A 51 -24.26 0.28 -12.34
CA ALA A 51 -25.64 -0.18 -12.52
C ALA A 51 -25.91 -1.50 -11.78
N ALA A 52 -27.19 -1.83 -11.57
CA ALA A 52 -27.59 -3.12 -10.97
C ALA A 52 -27.15 -4.32 -11.82
N THR A 53 -26.95 -4.12 -13.13
CA THR A 53 -26.39 -5.08 -14.08
C THR A 53 -24.86 -5.26 -13.95
N GLY A 54 -24.20 -4.44 -13.13
CA GLY A 54 -22.74 -4.43 -12.98
C GLY A 54 -22.00 -3.57 -14.00
N GLU A 55 -22.70 -2.95 -14.95
CA GLU A 55 -22.11 -2.06 -15.95
C GLU A 55 -21.68 -0.71 -15.33
N PRO A 56 -20.67 -0.03 -15.90
CA PRO A 56 -20.35 1.35 -15.57
C PRO A 56 -21.57 2.28 -15.62
N GLY A 57 -21.85 2.98 -14.52
CA GLY A 57 -22.90 4.00 -14.46
C GLY A 57 -22.49 5.33 -15.11
N PRO A 58 -23.41 6.31 -15.24
CA PRO A 58 -23.14 7.60 -15.88
C PRO A 58 -22.01 8.42 -15.22
N SER A 59 -21.84 8.31 -13.89
CA SER A 59 -20.77 8.98 -13.13
C SER A 59 -19.49 8.14 -13.02
N TYR A 60 -19.44 6.97 -13.65
CA TYR A 60 -18.27 6.10 -13.60
C TYR A 60 -17.04 6.75 -14.22
N TRP A 61 -15.88 6.56 -13.59
CA TRP A 61 -14.61 7.11 -14.06
C TRP A 61 -13.48 6.10 -13.85
N GLN A 62 -12.46 6.20 -14.69
CA GLN A 62 -11.18 5.50 -14.52
C GLN A 62 -10.06 6.45 -14.88
N ASN A 63 -8.98 6.46 -14.10
CA ASN A 63 -7.77 7.18 -14.50
C ASN A 63 -7.13 6.48 -15.69
N LYS A 64 -6.47 7.28 -16.55
CA LYS A 64 -5.77 6.77 -17.74
C LYS A 64 -4.29 7.08 -17.62
N VAL A 65 -3.46 6.14 -18.04
CA VAL A 65 -2.01 6.33 -18.07
C VAL A 65 -1.48 5.84 -19.42
N ASP A 66 -0.76 6.70 -20.11
CA ASP A 66 -0.06 6.39 -21.35
C ASP A 66 1.44 6.32 -21.08
N TYR A 67 2.09 5.25 -21.55
CA TYR A 67 3.51 5.00 -21.35
C TYR A 67 4.26 4.99 -22.68
N GLN A 68 5.38 5.69 -22.72
CA GLN A 68 6.37 5.56 -23.77
C GLN A 68 7.69 5.10 -23.13
N ILE A 69 8.08 3.87 -23.44
CA ILE A 69 9.23 3.19 -22.83
C ILE A 69 10.31 3.04 -23.89
N ASN A 70 11.48 3.61 -23.65
CA ASN A 70 12.69 3.35 -24.43
C ASN A 70 13.64 2.55 -23.55
N ALA A 71 13.91 1.29 -23.91
CA ALA A 71 14.72 0.38 -23.10
C ALA A 71 15.85 -0.24 -23.92
N LYS A 72 16.93 -0.61 -23.23
CA LYS A 72 18.11 -1.30 -23.76
C LYS A 72 18.49 -2.43 -22.81
N LEU A 73 18.75 -3.61 -23.39
CA LEU A 73 19.37 -4.73 -22.71
C LEU A 73 20.88 -4.72 -23.00
N ASP A 74 21.69 -4.85 -21.95
CA ASP A 74 23.14 -5.10 -22.01
C ASP A 74 23.38 -6.46 -21.34
N ASP A 75 23.56 -7.50 -22.17
CA ASP A 75 23.77 -8.88 -21.74
C ASP A 75 25.15 -9.09 -21.11
N THR A 76 26.16 -8.36 -21.58
CA THR A 76 27.51 -8.41 -21.00
C THR A 76 27.55 -7.94 -19.55
N LYS A 77 26.71 -6.95 -19.22
CA LYS A 77 26.58 -6.40 -17.86
C LYS A 77 25.40 -6.95 -17.06
N ASN A 78 24.54 -7.75 -17.69
CA ASN A 78 23.27 -8.19 -17.13
C ASN A 78 22.38 -7.02 -16.67
N GLU A 79 22.30 -5.95 -17.46
CA GLU A 79 21.59 -4.71 -17.12
C GLU A 79 20.48 -4.41 -18.13
N VAL A 80 19.31 -4.00 -17.62
CA VAL A 80 18.27 -3.33 -18.41
C VAL A 80 18.23 -1.87 -18.00
N SER A 81 18.45 -0.98 -18.96
CA SER A 81 18.38 0.47 -18.76
C SER A 81 17.31 1.07 -19.66
N GLY A 82 16.77 2.21 -19.28
CA GLY A 82 15.78 2.87 -20.11
C GLY A 82 15.27 4.18 -19.53
N THR A 83 14.45 4.83 -20.34
CA THR A 83 13.77 6.07 -20.02
C THR A 83 12.28 5.88 -20.27
N VAL A 84 11.46 6.20 -19.27
CA VAL A 84 10.01 6.04 -19.33
C VAL A 84 9.35 7.41 -19.26
N THR A 85 8.61 7.77 -20.31
CA THR A 85 7.72 8.94 -20.28
C THR A 85 6.30 8.48 -19.99
N ILE A 86 5.71 9.03 -18.93
CA ILE A 86 4.40 8.69 -18.41
C ILE A 86 3.49 9.91 -18.57
N THR A 87 2.34 9.73 -19.22
CA THR A 87 1.28 10.74 -19.28
C THR A 87 0.08 10.22 -18.51
N TYR A 88 -0.18 10.82 -17.35
CA TYR A 88 -1.27 10.46 -16.46
C TYR A 88 -2.43 11.44 -16.61
N LYS A 89 -3.65 10.93 -16.78
CA LYS A 89 -4.89 11.70 -16.80
C LYS A 89 -5.75 11.35 -15.59
N ASN A 90 -5.96 12.35 -14.72
CA ASN A 90 -6.85 12.27 -13.57
C ASN A 90 -8.30 12.49 -13.99
N ASN A 91 -9.04 11.41 -14.20
CA ASN A 91 -10.48 11.48 -14.47
C ASN A 91 -11.32 11.42 -13.18
N SER A 92 -10.69 11.26 -12.01
CA SER A 92 -11.39 11.21 -10.73
C SER A 92 -12.10 12.54 -10.42
N PRO A 93 -13.16 12.51 -9.59
CA PRO A 93 -13.86 13.72 -9.17
C PRO A 93 -13.03 14.57 -8.18
N LEU A 94 -11.87 14.08 -7.73
CA LEU A 94 -11.03 14.73 -6.74
C LEU A 94 -9.73 15.24 -7.36
N LYS A 95 -9.21 16.33 -6.80
CA LYS A 95 -7.88 16.82 -7.14
C LYS A 95 -6.83 15.89 -6.50
N LEU A 96 -5.73 15.63 -7.20
CA LEU A 96 -4.67 14.74 -6.71
C LEU A 96 -3.42 15.57 -6.35
N PRO A 97 -3.05 15.67 -5.06
CA PRO A 97 -1.84 16.39 -4.65
C PRO A 97 -0.55 15.60 -4.89
N TYR A 98 -0.65 14.30 -5.13
CA TYR A 98 0.48 13.41 -5.40
C TYR A 98 0.07 12.24 -6.29
N LEU A 99 1.05 11.64 -6.96
CA LEU A 99 0.92 10.34 -7.64
C LEU A 99 1.77 9.29 -6.94
N TRP A 100 1.26 8.06 -6.90
CA TRP A 100 2.01 6.90 -6.45
C TRP A 100 2.39 6.02 -7.63
N LEU A 101 3.64 5.55 -7.64
CA LEU A 101 4.14 4.56 -8.57
C LEU A 101 4.61 3.33 -7.79
N GLN A 102 4.33 2.16 -8.35
CA GLN A 102 4.88 0.90 -7.87
C GLN A 102 6.26 0.68 -8.47
N LEU A 103 7.20 0.29 -7.61
CA LEU A 103 8.59 0.04 -7.91
C LEU A 103 8.95 -1.37 -7.43
N ASP A 104 8.24 -2.38 -7.92
CA ASP A 104 8.29 -3.73 -7.37
C ASP A 104 9.67 -4.39 -7.42
N GLN A 105 10.51 -4.04 -8.40
CA GLN A 105 11.89 -4.55 -8.44
C GLN A 105 12.71 -4.14 -7.21
N ASN A 106 12.36 -3.03 -6.54
CA ASN A 106 13.01 -2.63 -5.29
C ASN A 106 12.82 -3.66 -4.16
N LEU A 107 11.91 -4.63 -4.32
CA LEU A 107 11.80 -5.79 -3.42
C LEU A 107 13.15 -6.51 -3.26
N PHE A 108 13.99 -6.52 -4.31
CA PHE A 108 15.29 -7.18 -4.36
C PHE A 108 16.47 -6.25 -3.99
N ASN A 109 16.19 -4.99 -3.66
CA ASN A 109 17.20 -4.09 -3.10
C ASN A 109 17.62 -4.62 -1.72
N LYS A 110 18.91 -4.65 -1.41
CA LYS A 110 19.42 -5.16 -0.11
C LYS A 110 18.85 -4.44 1.10
N GLU A 111 18.52 -3.16 0.96
CA GLU A 111 17.94 -2.33 2.01
C GLU A 111 16.40 -2.44 2.07
N SER A 112 15.76 -3.22 1.19
CA SER A 112 14.31 -3.45 1.25
C SER A 112 13.96 -4.40 2.40
N ARG A 113 12.87 -4.06 3.08
CA ARG A 113 12.25 -4.95 4.08
C ARG A 113 11.82 -6.29 3.48
N GLY A 114 11.47 -6.31 2.20
CA GLY A 114 11.08 -7.52 1.50
C GLY A 114 12.26 -8.46 1.31
N GLN A 115 13.39 -7.93 0.83
CA GLN A 115 14.63 -8.70 0.71
C GLN A 115 15.08 -9.23 2.07
N ALA A 116 15.05 -8.41 3.12
CA ALA A 116 15.43 -8.83 4.48
C ALA A 116 14.61 -10.02 5.03
N LYS A 117 13.43 -10.31 4.46
CA LYS A 117 12.58 -11.45 4.82
C LYS A 117 12.72 -12.65 3.88
N MET A 118 13.56 -12.58 2.85
CA MET A 118 13.78 -13.69 1.92
C MET A 118 14.96 -14.56 2.34
N PRO A 119 14.85 -15.90 2.29
CA PRO A 119 13.63 -16.68 2.08
C PRO A 119 12.73 -16.70 3.33
N ALA A 120 11.41 -16.68 3.15
CA ALA A 120 10.47 -16.77 4.28
C ALA A 120 10.56 -18.13 4.99
N THR A 121 10.75 -19.22 4.23
CA THR A 121 11.00 -20.57 4.73
C THR A 121 11.87 -21.35 3.74
N GLY A 122 12.95 -21.97 4.22
CA GLY A 122 13.77 -22.87 3.39
C GLY A 122 14.44 -22.17 2.21
N ARG A 123 14.36 -22.77 1.02
CA ARG A 123 14.96 -22.24 -0.23
C ARG A 123 13.93 -21.44 -1.02
N SER A 124 14.28 -20.22 -1.42
CA SER A 124 13.47 -19.40 -2.32
C SER A 124 14.01 -19.48 -3.75
N ARG A 125 13.10 -19.57 -4.72
CA ARG A 125 13.42 -19.44 -6.15
C ARG A 125 13.51 -17.99 -6.62
N TYR A 126 13.06 -17.06 -5.79
CA TYR A 126 12.87 -15.65 -6.14
C TYR A 126 13.93 -14.74 -5.53
N GLY A 127 14.71 -15.21 -4.56
CA GLY A 127 15.75 -14.40 -3.92
C GLY A 127 16.14 -14.94 -2.55
N ASP A 128 17.36 -14.64 -2.14
CA ASP A 128 17.91 -14.94 -0.82
C ASP A 128 18.60 -13.68 -0.31
N ALA A 129 18.23 -13.22 0.89
CA ALA A 129 18.85 -12.08 1.56
C ALA A 129 20.36 -12.27 1.76
N LYS A 130 20.82 -13.53 1.85
CA LYS A 130 22.23 -13.87 1.98
C LYS A 130 23.00 -13.74 0.66
N SER A 131 22.30 -13.60 -0.48
CA SER A 131 22.96 -13.46 -1.77
C SER A 131 23.65 -12.09 -1.91
N GLY A 132 24.75 -12.06 -2.68
CA GLY A 132 25.46 -10.83 -2.99
C GLY A 132 24.72 -9.91 -3.96
N PHE A 133 23.59 -10.32 -4.53
CA PHE A 133 22.84 -9.57 -5.53
C PHE A 133 22.17 -8.33 -4.91
N ASP A 134 22.41 -7.16 -5.51
CA ASP A 134 21.74 -5.90 -5.16
C ASP A 134 20.85 -5.47 -6.32
N GLY A 135 19.57 -5.84 -6.23
CA GLY A 135 18.58 -5.54 -7.25
C GLY A 135 17.89 -4.18 -7.08
N GLY A 136 16.73 -4.07 -7.72
CA GLY A 136 15.92 -2.85 -7.69
C GLY A 136 16.31 -1.79 -8.72
N TYR A 137 15.48 -0.76 -8.79
CA TYR A 137 15.67 0.33 -9.73
C TYR A 137 16.75 1.29 -9.23
N LYS A 138 17.73 1.58 -10.07
CA LYS A 138 18.67 2.69 -9.86
C LYS A 138 18.15 3.92 -10.63
N ILE A 139 17.21 4.64 -10.01
CA ILE A 139 16.54 5.79 -10.64
C ILE A 139 17.49 6.98 -10.69
N LYS A 140 17.85 7.42 -11.91
CA LYS A 140 18.78 8.53 -12.13
C LYS A 140 18.11 9.90 -12.00
N SER A 141 16.88 10.03 -12.49
CA SER A 141 16.14 11.29 -12.46
C SER A 141 14.64 11.05 -12.50
N VAL A 142 13.88 11.98 -11.96
CA VAL A 142 12.43 12.06 -12.20
C VAL A 142 12.12 13.51 -12.54
N GLN A 143 11.59 13.76 -13.73
CA GLN A 143 11.36 15.10 -14.25
C GLN A 143 9.90 15.27 -14.65
N LEU A 144 9.28 16.37 -14.21
CA LEU A 144 7.97 16.79 -14.69
C LEU A 144 8.14 17.52 -16.04
N ILE A 145 7.20 17.31 -16.95
CA ILE A 145 7.19 17.92 -18.28
C ILE A 145 5.95 18.81 -18.38
N ASN A 146 6.15 20.10 -18.65
CA ASN A 146 5.08 21.05 -18.92
C ASN A 146 5.37 21.78 -20.25
N GLY A 147 4.72 21.34 -21.32
CA GLY A 147 5.05 21.79 -22.68
C GLY A 147 6.49 21.44 -23.03
N THR A 148 7.30 22.46 -23.33
CA THR A 148 8.74 22.32 -23.62
C THR A 148 9.63 22.40 -22.39
N ALA A 149 9.09 22.86 -21.25
CA ALA A 149 9.84 22.99 -20.01
C ALA A 149 9.92 21.67 -19.24
N THR A 150 11.06 21.41 -18.61
CA THR A 150 11.25 20.28 -17.69
C THR A 150 11.73 20.78 -16.33
N SER A 151 11.26 20.17 -15.26
CA SER A 151 11.68 20.48 -13.89
C SER A 151 11.86 19.20 -13.08
N ASN A 152 12.71 19.24 -12.07
CA ASN A 152 12.91 18.09 -11.18
C ASN A 152 11.64 17.86 -10.36
N ALA A 153 11.18 16.61 -10.31
CA ALA A 153 10.05 16.23 -9.48
C ALA A 153 10.46 16.17 -8.00
N ASN A 154 9.58 16.62 -7.11
CA ASN A 154 9.71 16.34 -5.68
C ASN A 154 9.14 14.95 -5.42
N TYR A 155 10.00 13.96 -5.13
CA TYR A 155 9.55 12.60 -4.91
C TYR A 155 10.21 11.95 -3.68
N LEU A 156 9.52 10.96 -3.12
CA LEU A 156 10.00 10.12 -2.03
C LEU A 156 9.85 8.66 -2.45
N ILE A 157 10.96 7.91 -2.46
CA ILE A 157 10.94 6.46 -2.61
C ILE A 157 10.99 5.85 -1.22
N THR A 158 10.09 4.91 -0.94
CA THR A 158 10.11 4.11 0.28
C THR A 158 9.77 2.68 -0.09
N ASP A 159 10.76 1.80 0.04
CA ASP A 159 10.64 0.39 -0.33
C ASP A 159 10.24 0.25 -1.81
N THR A 160 9.16 -0.46 -2.11
CA THR A 160 8.62 -0.68 -3.46
C THR A 160 7.67 0.41 -3.95
N ARG A 161 7.68 1.60 -3.35
CA ARG A 161 6.73 2.67 -3.71
C ARG A 161 7.44 4.01 -3.88
N MET A 162 7.06 4.75 -4.90
CA MET A 162 7.45 6.15 -5.09
C MET A 162 6.23 7.06 -4.99
N GLN A 163 6.32 8.10 -4.19
CA GLN A 163 5.37 9.20 -4.15
C GLN A 163 5.94 10.41 -4.88
N VAL A 164 5.31 10.85 -5.96
CA VAL A 164 5.62 12.11 -6.64
C VAL A 164 4.68 13.18 -6.11
N LYS A 165 5.21 14.13 -5.33
CA LYS A 165 4.47 15.26 -4.74
C LYS A 165 4.39 16.39 -5.76
N LEU A 166 3.17 16.87 -6.01
CA LEU A 166 2.92 17.94 -6.97
C LEU A 166 2.89 19.28 -6.24
N ALA A 167 3.55 20.30 -6.81
CA ALA A 167 3.49 21.65 -6.28
C ALA A 167 2.06 22.22 -6.32
N ASN A 168 1.32 21.88 -7.39
CA ASN A 168 -0.10 22.17 -7.54
C ASN A 168 -0.84 20.85 -7.71
N ALA A 169 -1.95 20.67 -6.99
CA ALA A 169 -2.75 19.47 -7.12
C ALA A 169 -3.27 19.32 -8.56
N LEU A 170 -3.12 18.12 -9.12
CA LEU A 170 -3.60 17.79 -10.45
C LEU A 170 -5.12 17.92 -10.46
N ALA A 171 -5.64 18.67 -11.43
CA ALA A 171 -7.06 18.97 -11.53
C ALA A 171 -7.92 17.69 -11.61
N ALA A 172 -9.10 17.74 -10.98
CA ALA A 172 -10.13 16.71 -11.11
C ALA A 172 -10.70 16.70 -12.53
N LYS A 173 -11.36 15.59 -12.91
CA LYS A 173 -12.18 15.48 -14.13
C LYS A 173 -11.45 15.84 -15.43
N GLY A 174 -10.18 15.43 -15.55
CA GLY A 174 -9.42 15.49 -16.80
C GLY A 174 -8.03 16.12 -16.71
N GLY A 175 -7.59 16.54 -15.52
CA GLY A 175 -6.25 17.08 -15.33
C GLY A 175 -5.16 16.10 -15.81
N THR A 176 -4.17 16.61 -16.54
CA THR A 176 -3.10 15.79 -17.12
C THR A 176 -1.73 16.16 -16.56
N LEU A 177 -0.92 15.14 -16.27
CA LEU A 177 0.46 15.28 -15.82
C LEU A 177 1.35 14.43 -16.72
N LYS A 178 2.43 15.03 -17.24
CA LYS A 178 3.45 14.31 -17.99
C LYS A 178 4.76 14.34 -17.20
N PHE A 179 5.43 13.20 -17.09
CA PHE A 179 6.72 13.10 -16.42
C PHE A 179 7.59 12.02 -17.04
N LYS A 180 8.89 12.12 -16.81
CA LYS A 180 9.93 11.24 -17.36
C LYS A 180 10.78 10.71 -16.21
N ILE A 181 11.01 9.41 -16.23
CA ILE A 181 11.89 8.67 -15.31
C ILE A 181 13.06 8.14 -16.12
#